data_AF-A0A3M4W7S6-F1
#
_entry.id   AF-A0A3M4W7S6-F1
#
_cell.length_a   1.000
_cell.length_b   1.000
_cell.length_c   1.000
_cell.angle_alpha   90.00
_cell.angle_beta   90.00
_cell.angle_gamma   90.00
#
_symmetry.space_group_name_H-M   'P 1'
#
loop_
_entity.id
_entity.type
_entity.pdbx_description
1 polymer ?
#
loop_
_entity_poly.entity_id
_entity_poly.type
_entity_poly.pdbx_seq_one_letter_code
_entity_poly.pdbx_strand_id
1 'polypeptide(L)' 'MKTRRTLRRLNVPVALRDAKNNENDRQTLLNEGGRIKVPCLRIQEGDTTTWLYESKAIIGYLDQRFSHI' A
#
# COMPACT_ATOMS: atom_id res chain seq x y z
N MET A 1 -7.96 -5.67 15.58
CA MET A 1 -7.16 -4.69 14.79
C MET A 1 -8.04 -3.97 13.79
N LYS A 2 -8.13 -2.64 13.88
CA LYS A 2 -9.11 -1.80 13.16
C LYS A 2 -8.93 -1.82 11.64
N THR A 3 -7.68 -1.93 11.17
CA THR A 3 -7.31 -2.06 9.75
C THR A 3 -7.90 -3.30 9.08
N ARG A 4 -7.88 -4.48 9.72
CA ARG A 4 -8.44 -5.73 9.15
C ARG A 4 -9.96 -5.66 8.90
N ARG A 5 -10.72 -4.95 9.75
CA ARG A 5 -12.17 -4.79 9.54
C ARG A 5 -12.48 -3.85 8.39
N THR A 6 -11.75 -2.75 8.26
CA THR A 6 -11.95 -1.79 7.17
C THR A 6 -11.55 -2.37 5.82
N LEU A 7 -10.45 -3.13 5.74
CA LEU A 7 -10.05 -3.89 4.55
C LEU A 7 -11.11 -4.87 4.08
N ARG A 8 -11.71 -5.63 5.02
CA ARG A 8 -12.79 -6.57 4.72
C ARG A 8 -14.10 -5.86 4.38
N ARG A 9 -14.33 -4.64 4.89
CA ARG A 9 -15.54 -3.84 4.63
C ARG A 9 -15.51 -3.17 3.26
N LEU A 10 -14.34 -2.72 2.83
CA LEU A 10 -14.14 -1.99 1.57
C LEU A 10 -13.83 -2.91 0.38
N ASN A 11 -13.73 -4.22 0.61
CA ASN A 11 -13.40 -5.26 -0.38
C ASN A 11 -12.27 -4.88 -1.34
N VAL A 12 -11.28 -4.16 -0.81
CA VAL A 12 -10.20 -3.60 -1.61
C VAL A 12 -9.26 -4.73 -1.99
N PRO A 13 -9.04 -5.02 -3.28
CA PRO A 13 -8.00 -5.95 -3.71
C PRO A 13 -6.63 -5.26 -3.56
N VAL A 14 -6.23 -4.91 -2.34
CA VAL A 14 -4.88 -4.45 -2.03
C VAL A 14 -4.10 -5.64 -1.50
N ALA A 15 -3.05 -5.99 -2.22
CA ALA A 15 -2.07 -6.95 -1.72
C ALA A 15 -1.34 -6.30 -0.54
N LEU A 16 -1.67 -6.74 0.68
CA LEU A 16 -0.93 -6.35 1.88
C LEU A 16 0.42 -7.04 1.85
N ARG A 17 1.43 -6.31 1.38
CA ARG A 17 2.83 -6.75 1.36
C ARG A 17 3.56 -6.16 2.56
N ASP A 18 4.06 -7.03 3.42
CA ASP A 18 4.70 -6.64 4.66
C ASP A 18 6.23 -6.57 4.47
N ALA A 19 6.72 -5.47 3.89
CA ALA A 19 8.16 -5.26 3.68
C ALA A 19 8.98 -5.12 4.99
N LYS A 20 8.31 -5.15 6.15
CA LYS A 20 8.95 -5.14 7.47
C LYS A 20 9.27 -6.55 7.99
N ASN A 21 8.39 -7.53 7.76
CA ASN A 21 8.62 -8.92 8.15
C ASN A 21 9.18 -9.80 7.03
N ASN A 22 8.95 -9.45 5.75
CA ASN A 22 9.44 -10.23 4.62
C ASN A 22 10.61 -9.52 3.94
N GLU A 23 11.79 -10.13 3.98
CA GLU A 23 12.98 -9.64 3.27
C GLU A 23 12.80 -9.68 1.74
N ASN A 24 12.01 -10.62 1.21
CA ASN A 24 11.65 -10.66 -0.21
C ASN A 24 10.85 -9.42 -0.63
N ASP A 25 9.80 -9.08 0.10
CA ASP A 25 9.02 -7.85 -0.16
C ASP A 25 9.90 -6.60 0.01
N ARG A 26 10.83 -6.61 0.98
CA ARG A 26 11.81 -5.53 1.18
C ARG A 26 12.74 -5.37 -0.02
N GLN A 27 13.26 -6.46 -0.59
CA GLN A 27 14.08 -6.42 -1.80
C GLN A 27 13.27 -5.98 -3.02
N THR A 28 12.04 -6.45 -3.19
CA THR A 28 11.15 -5.97 -4.25
C THR A 28 10.88 -4.47 -4.10
N LEU A 29 10.66 -3.98 -2.88
CA LEU A 29 10.48 -2.55 -2.61
C LEU A 29 11.73 -1.72 -2.95
N LEU A 30 12.92 -2.25 -2.68
CA LEU A 30 14.17 -1.60 -3.01
C LEU A 30 14.39 -1.54 -4.52
N ASN A 31 14.12 -2.64 -5.22
CA ASN A 31 14.32 -2.73 -6.66
C ASN A 31 13.25 -1.95 -7.45
N GLU A 32 11.97 -2.10 -7.10
CA GLU A 32 10.87 -1.44 -7.80
C GLU A 32 10.56 -0.02 -7.30
N GLY A 33 10.73 0.23 -5.99
CA GLY A 33 10.44 1.52 -5.35
C GLY A 33 11.66 2.40 -5.12
N GLY A 34 12.87 1.86 -5.27
CA GLY A 34 14.14 2.58 -5.08
C GLY A 34 14.49 2.88 -3.62
N ARG A 35 13.52 2.83 -2.69
CA ARG A 35 13.73 3.12 -1.27
C ARG A 35 12.93 2.18 -0.37
N ILE A 36 13.64 1.54 0.56
CA ILE A 36 13.03 0.79 1.67
C ILE A 36 12.54 1.77 2.73
N LYS A 37 11.32 2.31 2.54
CA LYS A 37 10.68 3.20 3.51
C LYS A 37 9.23 2.76 3.77
N VAL A 38 9.00 2.18 4.94
CA VAL A 38 7.65 1.77 5.40
C VAL A 38 7.09 2.82 6.36
N PRO A 39 5.78 3.10 6.33
CA PRO A 39 4.76 2.54 5.44
C PRO A 39 4.77 3.20 4.05
N CYS A 40 4.61 2.38 3.03
CA CYS A 40 4.54 2.75 1.62
C CYS A 40 3.36 2.03 0.96
N LEU A 41 2.73 2.67 -0.01
CA LEU A 41 1.68 2.10 -0.84
C LEU A 41 2.13 2.13 -2.30
N ARG A 42 2.14 0.96 -2.95
CA ARG A 42 2.33 0.86 -4.39
C ARG A 42 0.98 1.02 -5.07
N ILE A 43 0.84 2.04 -5.89
CA ILE A 43 -0.34 2.31 -6.70
C ILE A 43 0.04 1.98 -8.14
N GLN A 44 -0.68 1.06 -8.76
CA GLN A 44 -0.48 0.70 -10.16
C GLN A 44 -1.71 1.14 -10.95
N GLU A 45 -1.54 2.15 -11.79
CA GLU A 45 -2.58 2.69 -12.67
C GLU A 45 -2.15 2.49 -14.11
N GLY A 46 -2.61 1.38 -14.72
CA GLY A 46 -2.17 0.96 -16.06
C GLY A 46 -0.66 0.69 -16.09
N ASP A 47 0.04 1.40 -16.98
CA ASP A 47 1.50 1.37 -17.14
C ASP A 47 2.26 2.22 -16.11
N THR A 48 1.56 3.03 -15.30
CA THR A 48 2.20 3.90 -14.32
C THR A 48 2.19 3.26 -12.94
N THR A 49 3.39 3.05 -12.39
CA THR A 49 3.56 2.61 -11.00
C THR A 49 4.02 3.80 -10.16
N THR A 50 3.17 4.21 -9.22
CA THR A 50 3.43 5.31 -8.28
C THR A 50 3.63 4.75 -6.89
N TRP A 51 4.68 5.19 -6.22
CA TRP A 51 4.96 4.85 -4.84
C TRP A 51 4.58 6.00 -3.93
N LEU A 52 3.56 5.79 -3.10
CA LEU A 52 3.16 6.74 -2.09
C LEU A 52 3.85 6.39 -0.77
N TYR A 53 4.58 7.34 -0.23
CA TYR A 53 5.22 7.24 1.07
C TYR A 53 4.40 8.06 2.07
N GLU A 54 4.47 7.70 3.36
CA GLU A 54 3.74 8.32 4.50
C GLU A 54 2.37 7.71 4.80
N SER A 55 2.20 7.31 6.06
CA SER A 55 0.97 6.71 6.58
C SER A 55 -0.27 7.59 6.39
N LYS A 56 -0.16 8.91 6.60
CA LYS A 56 -1.29 9.84 6.42
C LYS A 56 -1.74 9.92 4.96
N ALA A 57 -0.79 10.05 4.03
CA ALA A 57 -1.08 10.10 2.60
C ALA A 57 -1.70 8.79 2.12
N ILE A 58 -1.18 7.65 2.58
CA ILE A 58 -1.70 6.31 2.27
C ILE A 58 -3.14 6.16 2.77
N ILE A 59 -3.42 6.56 4.02
CA ILE A 59 -4.77 6.49 4.58
C ILE A 59 -5.72 7.40 3.79
N GLY A 60 -5.33 8.65 3.48
CA GLY A 60 -6.14 9.58 2.71
C GLY A 60 -6.41 9.08 1.29
N TYR A 61 -5.42 8.48 0.62
CA TYR A 61 -5.58 7.90 -0.71
C TYR A 61 -6.53 6.69 -0.68
N LEU A 62 -6.36 5.78 0.28
CA LEU A 62 -7.23 4.62 0.43
C LEU A 62 -8.67 5.05 0.78
N ASP A 63 -8.84 6.06 1.65
CA ASP A 63 -10.14 6.61 1.96
C ASP A 63 -10.76 7.24 0.70
N GLN A 64 -10.08 8.13 0.01
CA GLN A 64 -10.63 8.75 -1.20
C GLN A 64 -10.96 7.74 -2.31
N ARG A 65 -10.14 6.70 -2.50
CA ARG A 65 -10.31 5.70 -3.56
C ARG A 65 -11.41 4.68 -3.25
N PHE A 66 -11.58 4.32 -1.97
CA PHE A 66 -12.46 3.22 -1.56
C PHE A 66 -13.62 3.62 -0.63
N SER A 67 -13.58 4.76 0.06
CA SER A 67 -14.66 5.27 0.93
C SER A 67 -15.96 5.58 0.17
N HIS A 68 -15.91 5.57 -1.16
CA HIS A 68 -17.07 5.72 -2.05
C HIS A 68 -17.76 4.37 -2.43
N ILE A 69 -17.50 3.30 -1.67
CA ILE A 69 -18.17 1.98 -1.80
C ILE A 69 -19.19 1.80 -0.67
#